data_AF-A0A6Y6N1X0-F1
#
_entry.id   AF-A0A6Y6N1X0-F1
#
_cell.length_a   1.000
_cell.length_b   1.000
_cell.length_c   1.000
_cell.angle_alpha   90.00
_cell.angle_beta   90.00
_cell.angle_gamma   90.00
#
_symmetry.space_group_name_H-M   'P 1'
#
loop_
_entity.id
_entity.type
_entity.pdbx_description
1 polymer ?
#
loop_
_entity_poly.entity_id
_entity_poly.type
_entity_poly.pdbx_seq_one_letter_code
_entity_poly.pdbx_strand_id
1 'polypeptide(L)' 'AIAPVCMFSRLLQSGALVQPFAAEITLGGYWLTRLQSRTETPAMQQFARWLLNTAAA' A
#
# COMPACT_ATOMS: atom_id res chain seq x y z
N ALA A 1 18.47 -0.99 5.59
CA ALA A 1 17.19 -0.78 6.27
C ALA A 1 16.28 -1.98 6.00
N ILE A 2 15.26 -2.21 6.83
CA ILE A 2 14.21 -3.23 6.59
C ILE A 2 12.89 -2.47 6.42
N ALA A 3 12.27 -2.61 5.24
CA ALA A 3 11.06 -1.88 4.88
C ALA A 3 10.28 -2.65 3.78
N PRO A 4 8.98 -2.33 3.55
CA PRO A 4 8.18 -2.94 2.49
C PRO A 4 8.74 -2.61 1.09
N VAL A 5 9.19 -3.63 0.37
CA VAL A 5 9.85 -3.50 -0.96
C VAL A 5 8.93 -2.82 -1.97
N CYS A 6 7.63 -3.11 -1.94
CA CYS A 6 6.64 -2.59 -2.87
C CYS A 6 6.56 -1.04 -2.90
N MET A 7 6.94 -0.36 -1.80
CA MET A 7 6.95 1.10 -1.72
C MET A 7 8.17 1.75 -2.38
N PHE A 8 9.20 0.98 -2.74
CA PHE A 8 10.48 1.49 -3.26
C PHE A 8 10.78 1.01 -4.70
N SER A 9 9.77 0.50 -5.41
CA SER A 9 9.91 -0.04 -6.78
C SER A 9 10.68 0.89 -7.72
N ARG A 10 10.39 2.19 -7.70
CA ARG A 10 11.08 3.19 -8.53
C ARG A 10 12.59 3.28 -8.25
N LEU A 11 13.00 3.24 -6.98
CA LEU A 11 14.41 3.35 -6.59
C LEU A 11 15.18 2.07 -6.86
N LEU A 12 14.51 0.92 -6.73
CA LEU A 12 15.05 -0.38 -7.10
C LEU A 12 15.26 -0.46 -8.61
N GLN A 13 14.26 -0.02 -9.40
CA GLN A 13 14.34 0.04 -10.86
C GLN A 13 15.43 1.00 -11.35
N SER A 14 15.66 2.11 -10.64
CA SER A 14 16.73 3.06 -10.99
C SER A 14 18.11 2.64 -10.48
N GLY A 15 18.23 1.53 -9.74
CA GLY A 15 19.48 1.08 -9.12
C GLY A 15 19.98 1.97 -7.97
N ALA A 16 19.18 2.93 -7.51
CA ALA A 16 19.52 3.79 -6.38
C ALA A 16 19.40 3.05 -5.04
N LEU A 17 18.61 1.97 -5.01
CA LEU A 17 18.52 1.01 -3.93
C LEU A 17 18.72 -0.41 -4.46
N VAL A 18 19.19 -1.29 -3.58
CA VAL A 18 19.33 -2.72 -3.83
C VAL A 18 18.66 -3.49 -2.70
N GLN A 19 17.91 -4.54 -3.05
CA GLN A 19 17.45 -5.56 -2.11
C GLN A 19 18.46 -6.72 -2.14
N PRO A 20 19.38 -6.82 -1.17
CA PRO A 20 20.46 -7.81 -1.23
C PRO A 20 19.98 -9.26 -1.07
N PHE A 21 18.80 -9.47 -0.47
CA PHE A 21 18.22 -10.79 -0.22
C PHE A 21 16.73 -10.80 -0.60
N ALA A 22 16.28 -11.87 -1.23
CA ALA A 22 14.88 -12.07 -1.58
C ALA A 22 13.99 -12.48 -0.39
N ALA A 23 14.56 -12.74 0.80
CA ALA A 23 13.80 -13.15 1.97
C ALA A 23 12.94 -11.99 2.50
N GLU A 24 11.65 -12.25 2.71
CA GLU A 24 10.67 -11.27 3.19
C GLU A 24 9.86 -11.82 4.36
N ILE A 25 9.32 -10.91 5.18
CA ILE A 25 8.44 -11.23 6.31
C ILE A 25 7.19 -10.36 6.26
N THR A 26 6.04 -10.95 6.56
CA THR A 26 4.78 -10.21 6.67
C THR A 26 4.57 -9.76 8.12
N LEU A 27 4.69 -8.46 8.37
CA LEU A 27 4.50 -7.85 9.70
C LEU A 27 3.30 -6.89 9.76
N GLY A 28 2.53 -6.75 8.68
CA GLY A 28 1.38 -5.83 8.63
C GLY A 28 0.89 -5.57 7.21
N GLY A 29 0.01 -4.58 7.08
CA GLY A 29 -0.57 -4.16 5.80
C GLY A 29 -0.98 -2.69 5.81
N TYR A 30 -1.36 -2.18 4.63
CA TYR A 30 -1.89 -0.83 4.46
C TYR A 30 -3.41 -0.84 4.55
N TRP A 31 -3.98 0.13 5.26
CA TRP A 31 -5.42 0.17 5.55
C TRP A 31 -6.02 1.52 5.14
N LEU A 32 -7.16 1.46 4.45
CA LEU A 32 -8.04 2.62 4.33
C LEU A 32 -8.99 2.61 5.53
N THR A 33 -8.92 3.65 6.38
CA THR A 33 -9.72 3.72 7.62
C THR A 33 -10.64 4.94 7.61
N ARG A 34 -11.74 4.83 8.36
CA ARG A 34 -12.63 5.96 8.68
C ARG A 34 -13.01 5.90 10.16
N LEU A 35 -13.33 7.06 10.73
CA LEU A 35 -13.94 7.10 12.06
C LEU A 35 -15.31 6.42 12.04
N GLN A 36 -15.59 5.61 13.06
CA GLN A 36 -16.86 4.90 13.19
C GLN A 36 -18.06 5.85 13.23
N SER A 37 -17.92 6.98 13.93
CA SER A 37 -18.95 8.02 14.07
C SER A 37 -19.22 8.82 12.79
N ARG A 38 -18.33 8.74 11.79
CA ARG A 38 -18.47 9.50 10.54
C ARG A 38 -19.24 8.68 9.51
N THR A 39 -20.41 9.19 9.14
CA THR A 39 -21.20 8.65 8.02
C THR A 39 -20.40 8.75 6.73
N GLU A 40 -20.33 7.63 6.02
CA GLU A 40 -19.62 7.54 4.75
C GLU A 40 -20.41 8.27 3.65
N THR A 41 -19.72 9.11 2.87
CA THR A 41 -20.36 9.81 1.76
C THR A 41 -20.28 8.99 0.47
N PRO A 42 -21.15 9.24 -0.53
CA PRO A 42 -21.07 8.56 -1.82
C PRO A 42 -19.71 8.70 -2.53
N ALA A 43 -19.01 9.83 -2.34
CA ALA A 43 -17.67 10.03 -2.87
C ALA A 43 -16.62 9.14 -2.15
N MET A 44 -16.74 8.99 -0.83
CA MET A 44 -15.87 8.09 -0.06
C MET A 44 -16.04 6.64 -0.50
N GLN A 45 -17.28 6.21 -0.75
CA GLN A 45 -17.58 4.86 -1.26
C GLN A 45 -16.96 4.61 -2.63
N GLN A 46 -17.13 5.56 -3.56
CA GLN A 46 -16.55 5.45 -4.89
C GLN A 46 -15.02 5.39 -4.84
N PHE A 47 -14.41 6.24 -4.01
CA PHE A 47 -12.97 6.23 -3.81
C PHE A 47 -12.49 4.91 -3.21
N ALA A 48 -13.14 4.42 -2.14
CA ALA A 48 -12.77 3.17 -1.48
C ALA A 48 -12.88 1.99 -2.45
N ARG A 49 -13.96 1.91 -3.24
CA ARG A 49 -14.14 0.86 -4.25
C ARG A 49 -13.08 0.92 -5.34
N TRP A 50 -12.81 2.11 -5.88
CA TRP A 50 -11.76 2.29 -6.88
C TRP A 50 -10.39 1.87 -6.32
N LEU A 51 -10.04 2.37 -5.12
CA LEU A 51 -8.76 2.09 -4.48
C LEU A 51 -8.57 0.59 -4.20
N LEU A 52 -9.59 -0.08 -3.66
CA LEU A 52 -9.53 -1.52 -3.39
C LEU A 52 -9.37 -2.34 -4.67
N ASN A 53 -10.04 -1.95 -5.75
CA ASN A 53 -9.87 -2.61 -7.05
C ASN A 53 -8.47 -2.39 -7.63
N THR A 54 -7.89 -1.19 -7.48
CA THR A 54 -6.55 -0.88 -7.97
C THR A 54 -5.44 -1.51 -7.10
N ALA A 55 -5.67 -1.64 -5.79
CA ALA A 55 -4.70 -2.24 -4.86
C ALA A 55 -4.73 -3.78 -4.84
N ALA A 56 -5.82 -4.40 -5.31
CA ALA A 56 -5.93 -5.85 -5.47
C ALA A 56 -5.28 -6.37 -6.77
N ALA A 57 -4.85 -5.47 -7.67
CA ALA A 57 -4.13 -5.77 -8.90
C ALA A 57 -2.62 -5.61 -8.70
#